data_AF-A0A518IRK2-F1
#
_entry.id   AF-A0A518IRK2-F1
#
_cell.length_a   1.000
_cell.length_b   1.000
_cell.length_c   1.000
_cell.angle_alpha   90.00
_cell.angle_beta   90.00
_cell.angle_gamma   90.00
#
_symmetry.space_group_name_H-M   'P 1'
#
loop_
_entity.id
_entity.type
_entity.pdbx_description
1 polymer ?
#
loop_
_entity_poly.entity_id
_entity_poly.type
_entity_poly.pdbx_seq_one_letter_code
_entity_poly.pdbx_strand_id
1 'polypeptide(L)'
;MGLSATPTDKLHRIKVRLTRSGYHFGFVALFTIVGAVVRDLNLLAILAGLLIGTLVMQWRFSRGTLHGLTIARQLPVEVFAGDLFSIRYRIRNLRKMLPAWFLQLDERIHSESQRRETASGRAALAYIGSQDEQTAAFQCRIAQRGRYLLGPLRFSTEFPFGLTRASRLIDRREEFVVYPRLGRLRKGWRGWMLSDQTGLVASRRRAGVNEGDFYGLRDWQNGDSRRWIHWRTTARIGELAVRQFEQQQRQQIALLVDLYQEVPSDESLERLVGFAATLMNEVLRNPETQVAFAITDGLVISNRNCRGLEFRRRVMSSLAMASRRPGPLLHDKLRELVGVSDTNWPLVVASTRPMNHQVLDSQDSAATVAGRLDLRWLNLADESSQQIFMETAHED
;
A
#
# COMPACT_ATOMS: atom_id res chain seq x y z
N MET A 1 -12.19 -11.18 4.19
CA MET A 1 -13.52 -10.72 4.68
C MET A 1 -14.27 -10.13 3.50
N GLY A 2 -15.34 -10.79 3.08
CA GLY A 2 -16.09 -10.42 1.89
C GLY A 2 -16.87 -9.13 2.10
N LEU A 3 -16.65 -8.15 1.22
CA LEU A 3 -17.55 -7.01 1.12
C LEU A 3 -18.78 -7.46 0.35
N SER A 4 -19.86 -7.74 1.10
CA SER A 4 -21.21 -7.82 0.56
C SER A 4 -21.56 -6.50 -0.13
N ALA A 5 -22.22 -6.58 -1.28
CA ALA A 5 -22.73 -5.42 -1.98
C ALA A 5 -23.74 -4.69 -1.10
N THR A 6 -23.38 -3.55 -0.53
CA THR A 6 -24.32 -2.63 0.11
C THR A 6 -25.23 -2.00 -0.96
N PRO A 7 -26.56 -2.03 -0.79
CA PRO A 7 -27.52 -1.72 -1.85
C PRO A 7 -27.86 -0.22 -1.93
N THR A 8 -26.85 0.65 -2.02
CA THR A 8 -27.07 2.11 -2.21
C THR A 8 -26.06 2.76 -3.14
N ASP A 9 -25.61 2.06 -4.18
CA ASP A 9 -24.91 2.74 -5.28
C ASP A 9 -25.95 3.47 -6.14
N LYS A 10 -25.76 4.79 -6.33
CA LYS A 10 -26.56 5.59 -7.28
C LYS A 10 -26.22 5.16 -8.70
N LEU A 11 -26.85 4.07 -9.12
CA LEU A 11 -26.72 3.53 -10.46
C LEU A 11 -27.33 4.51 -11.45
N HIS A 12 -26.51 5.09 -12.32
CA HIS A 12 -27.01 5.98 -13.34
C HIS A 12 -27.81 5.21 -14.39
N ARG A 13 -28.77 5.89 -15.03
CA ARG A 13 -29.56 5.35 -16.13
C ARG A 13 -28.63 4.91 -17.27
N ILE A 14 -28.94 3.75 -17.88
CA ILE A 14 -28.21 3.25 -19.04
C ILE A 14 -28.34 4.26 -20.19
N LYS A 15 -27.22 4.75 -20.71
CA LYS A 15 -27.16 5.63 -21.87
C LYS A 15 -26.73 4.82 -23.08
N VAL A 16 -27.52 4.84 -24.14
CA VAL A 16 -27.20 4.20 -25.42
C VAL A 16 -26.91 5.28 -26.44
N ARG A 17 -25.80 5.14 -27.18
CA ARG A 17 -25.41 6.05 -28.27
C ARG A 17 -25.07 5.23 -29.51
N LEU A 18 -25.35 5.78 -30.69
CA LEU A 18 -24.88 5.19 -31.94
C LEU A 18 -23.36 5.32 -32.03
N THR A 19 -22.69 4.27 -32.49
CA THR A 19 -21.27 4.30 -32.86
C THR A 19 -21.12 4.93 -34.25
N ARG A 20 -19.88 5.17 -34.69
CA ARG A 20 -19.62 5.63 -36.07
C ARG A 20 -20.23 4.66 -37.10
N SER A 21 -20.01 3.35 -36.91
CA SER A 21 -20.61 2.31 -37.75
C SER A 21 -22.14 2.32 -37.68
N GLY A 22 -22.72 2.59 -36.50
CA GLY A 22 -24.16 2.77 -36.35
C GLY A 22 -24.73 3.93 -37.15
N TYR A 23 -24.02 5.06 -37.22
CA TYR A 23 -24.44 6.19 -38.05
C TYR A 23 -24.38 5.85 -39.55
N HIS A 24 -23.31 5.20 -40.01
CA HIS A 24 -23.22 4.76 -41.42
C HIS A 24 -24.32 3.75 -41.77
N PHE A 25 -24.56 2.79 -40.88
CA PHE A 25 -25.62 1.81 -41.05
C PHE A 25 -27.01 2.46 -41.07
N GLY A 26 -27.25 3.41 -40.17
CA GLY A 26 -28.48 4.21 -40.15
C GLY A 26 -28.68 5.04 -41.42
N PHE A 27 -27.60 5.60 -41.97
CA PHE A 27 -27.64 6.33 -43.24
C PHE A 27 -28.01 5.41 -44.42
N VAL A 28 -27.41 4.21 -44.49
CA VAL A 28 -27.76 3.21 -45.52
C VAL A 28 -29.21 2.75 -45.37
N ALA A 29 -29.68 2.50 -44.15
CA ALA A 29 -31.07 2.16 -43.88
C ALA A 29 -32.02 3.27 -44.35
N LEU A 30 -31.72 4.54 -44.03
CA LEU A 30 -32.50 5.69 -44.47
C LEU A 30 -32.53 5.81 -46.00
N PHE A 31 -31.38 5.70 -46.65
CA PHE A 31 -31.30 5.74 -48.11
C PHE A 31 -32.11 4.61 -48.77
N THR A 32 -32.09 3.42 -48.17
CA THR A 32 -32.85 2.26 -48.65
C THR A 32 -34.37 2.47 -48.50
N ILE A 33 -34.80 3.06 -47.38
CA ILE A 33 -36.22 3.45 -47.16
C ILE A 33 -36.67 4.45 -48.22
N VAL A 34 -35.89 5.51 -48.46
CA VAL A 34 -36.22 6.52 -49.47
C VAL A 34 -36.29 5.87 -50.86
N GLY A 35 -35.33 5.02 -51.20
CA GLY A 35 -35.34 4.28 -52.47
C GLY A 35 -36.54 3.35 -52.63
N ALA A 36 -36.97 2.69 -51.55
CA ALA A 36 -38.15 1.83 -51.54
C ALA A 36 -39.43 2.63 -51.82
N VAL A 37 -39.59 3.78 -51.16
CA VAL A 37 -40.77 4.65 -51.29
C VAL A 37 -40.83 5.33 -52.66
N VAL A 38 -39.70 5.79 -53.20
CA VAL A 38 -39.67 6.50 -54.48
C VAL A 38 -39.92 5.57 -55.67
N ARG A 39 -39.48 4.30 -55.58
CA ARG A 39 -39.56 3.35 -56.70
C ARG A 39 -40.68 2.31 -56.56
N ASP A 40 -41.44 2.33 -55.47
CA ASP A 40 -42.45 1.31 -55.12
C ASP A 40 -41.89 -0.13 -55.20
N LEU A 41 -40.62 -0.31 -54.85
CA LEU A 41 -39.94 -1.61 -54.91
C LEU A 41 -40.04 -2.36 -53.59
N ASN A 42 -40.88 -3.40 -53.56
CA ASN A 42 -41.09 -4.27 -52.39
C ASN A 42 -39.79 -4.88 -51.84
N LEU A 43 -38.82 -5.22 -52.70
CA LEU A 43 -37.53 -5.76 -52.27
C LEU A 43 -36.72 -4.76 -51.42
N LEU A 44 -36.74 -3.48 -51.79
CA LEU A 44 -36.08 -2.44 -51.01
C LEU A 44 -36.81 -2.19 -49.69
N ALA A 45 -38.14 -2.34 -49.65
CA ALA A 45 -38.91 -2.26 -48.42
C ALA A 45 -38.56 -3.40 -47.45
N ILE A 46 -38.42 -4.63 -47.94
CA ILE A 46 -37.96 -5.78 -47.13
C ILE A 46 -36.55 -5.55 -46.58
N LEU A 47 -35.63 -5.08 -47.44
CA LEU A 47 -34.25 -4.78 -47.02
C LEU A 47 -34.22 -3.67 -45.96
N ALA A 48 -34.98 -2.58 -46.16
CA ALA A 48 -35.12 -1.52 -45.18
C ALA A 48 -35.65 -2.04 -43.83
N GLY A 49 -36.69 -2.88 -43.86
CA GLY A 49 -37.23 -3.53 -42.67
C GLY A 49 -36.19 -4.38 -41.94
N LEU A 50 -35.37 -5.14 -42.68
CA LEU A 50 -34.29 -5.94 -42.11
C LEU A 50 -33.23 -5.06 -41.43
N LEU A 51 -32.78 -3.99 -42.09
CA LEU A 51 -31.79 -3.06 -41.54
C LEU A 51 -32.31 -2.38 -40.27
N ILE A 52 -33.54 -1.85 -40.29
CA ILE A 52 -34.17 -1.26 -39.10
C ILE A 52 -34.32 -2.31 -38.00
N GLY A 53 -34.75 -3.53 -38.35
CA GLY A 53 -34.85 -4.66 -37.43
C GLY A 53 -33.51 -4.96 -36.74
N THR A 54 -32.41 -4.95 -37.48
CA THR A 54 -31.05 -5.12 -36.93
C THR A 54 -30.68 -3.99 -35.97
N LEU A 55 -31.00 -2.72 -36.27
CA LEU A 55 -30.77 -1.59 -35.37
C LEU A 55 -31.57 -1.71 -34.07
N VAL A 56 -32.85 -2.06 -34.16
CA VAL A 56 -33.73 -2.27 -33.00
C VAL A 56 -33.23 -3.46 -32.17
N MET A 57 -32.85 -4.56 -32.82
CA MET A 57 -32.26 -5.73 -32.17
C MET A 57 -30.98 -5.33 -31.41
N GLN A 58 -30.04 -4.66 -32.09
CA GLN A 58 -28.80 -4.17 -31.48
C GLN A 58 -29.07 -3.28 -30.25
N TRP A 59 -29.99 -2.31 -30.38
CA TRP A 59 -30.34 -1.42 -29.26
C TRP A 59 -30.89 -2.21 -28.07
N ARG A 60 -31.75 -3.21 -28.33
CA ARG A 60 -32.34 -4.06 -27.29
C ARG A 60 -31.31 -4.96 -26.61
N PHE A 61 -30.40 -5.57 -27.38
CA PHE A 61 -29.32 -6.42 -26.86
C PHE A 61 -28.30 -5.61 -26.04
N SER A 62 -27.74 -4.53 -26.61
CA SER A 62 -26.73 -3.71 -25.93
C SER A 62 -27.27 -3.11 -24.61
N ARG A 63 -28.52 -2.64 -24.60
CA ARG A 63 -29.19 -2.17 -23.38
C ARG A 63 -29.47 -3.30 -22.39
N GLY A 64 -29.91 -4.46 -22.88
CA GLY A 64 -30.26 -5.61 -22.05
C GLY A 64 -29.06 -6.23 -21.34
N THR A 65 -27.90 -6.30 -22.01
CA THR A 65 -26.64 -6.84 -21.47
C THR A 65 -26.19 -6.12 -20.19
N LEU A 66 -26.40 -4.80 -20.08
CA LEU A 66 -26.01 -4.02 -18.90
C LEU A 66 -27.03 -4.06 -17.75
N HIS A 67 -28.15 -4.76 -17.93
CA HIS A 67 -29.18 -4.91 -16.91
C HIS A 67 -28.87 -6.09 -15.98
N GLY A 68 -29.23 -5.98 -14.70
CA GLY A 68 -29.04 -7.10 -13.75
C GLY A 68 -27.60 -7.51 -13.46
N LEU A 69 -26.61 -6.67 -13.81
CA LEU A 69 -25.21 -6.87 -13.42
C LEU A 69 -24.94 -6.26 -12.05
N THR A 70 -24.30 -7.03 -11.17
CA THR A 70 -23.78 -6.58 -9.88
C THR A 70 -22.27 -6.70 -9.90
N ILE A 71 -21.56 -5.68 -9.40
CA ILE A 71 -20.10 -5.66 -9.37
C ILE A 71 -19.62 -5.44 -7.94
N ALA A 72 -18.64 -6.24 -7.53
CA ALA A 72 -17.86 -6.03 -6.33
C ALA A 72 -16.40 -5.76 -6.71
N ARG A 73 -15.83 -4.69 -6.16
CA ARG A 73 -14.42 -4.35 -6.30
C ARG A 73 -13.60 -5.05 -5.22
N GLN A 74 -12.42 -5.49 -5.58
CA GLN A 74 -11.43 -6.03 -4.65
C GLN A 74 -10.12 -5.29 -4.86
N LEU A 75 -9.89 -4.32 -3.98
CA LEU A 75 -8.62 -3.59 -3.91
C LEU A 75 -7.53 -4.51 -3.33
N PRO A 76 -6.28 -4.35 -3.79
CA PRO A 76 -5.13 -4.98 -3.13
C PRO A 76 -4.98 -4.45 -1.69
N VAL A 77 -4.40 -5.28 -0.81
CA VAL A 77 -4.25 -4.95 0.62
C VAL A 77 -3.19 -3.87 0.83
N GLU A 78 -2.13 -3.90 0.05
CA GLU A 78 -1.01 -2.95 0.10
C GLU A 78 -0.55 -2.68 -1.34
N VAL A 79 -0.27 -1.41 -1.63
CA VAL A 79 0.26 -0.96 -2.92
C VAL A 79 1.45 -0.08 -2.62
N PHE A 80 2.57 -0.33 -3.28
CA PHE A 80 3.78 0.47 -3.16
C PHE A 80 4.00 1.28 -4.43
N ALA A 81 4.50 2.49 -4.30
CA ALA A 81 4.81 3.35 -5.43
C ALA A 81 5.86 2.68 -6.33
N GLY A 82 5.60 2.65 -7.64
CA GLY A 82 6.43 1.98 -8.65
C GLY A 82 6.10 0.51 -8.91
N ASP A 83 5.41 -0.17 -8.00
CA ASP A 83 5.07 -1.59 -8.17
C ASP A 83 3.83 -1.79 -9.06
N LEU A 84 3.80 -2.90 -9.79
CA LEU A 84 2.61 -3.34 -10.52
C LEU A 84 1.61 -3.97 -9.54
N PHE A 85 0.39 -3.46 -9.54
CA PHE A 85 -0.71 -4.03 -8.77
C PHE A 85 -1.94 -4.26 -9.66
N SER A 86 -2.82 -5.15 -9.21
CA SER A 86 -4.05 -5.47 -9.92
C SER A 86 -5.28 -5.10 -9.11
N ILE A 87 -6.27 -4.51 -9.78
CA ILE A 87 -7.60 -4.28 -9.21
C ILE A 87 -8.52 -5.34 -9.81
N ARG A 88 -9.15 -6.14 -8.96
CA ARG A 88 -10.03 -7.23 -9.38
C ARG A 88 -11.49 -6.82 -9.25
N TYR A 89 -12.28 -7.16 -10.27
CA TYR A 89 -13.71 -6.95 -10.33
C TYR A 89 -14.39 -8.29 -10.40
N ARG A 90 -15.23 -8.57 -9.41
CA ARG A 90 -16.13 -9.72 -9.42
C ARG A 90 -17.48 -9.25 -9.96
N ILE A 91 -17.88 -9.80 -11.10
CA ILE A 91 -19.05 -9.38 -11.85
C ILE A 91 -20.02 -10.54 -11.91
N ARG A 92 -21.21 -10.33 -11.36
CA ARG A 92 -22.27 -11.32 -11.32
C ARG A 92 -23.43 -10.92 -12.21
N ASN A 93 -23.84 -11.81 -13.10
CA ASN A 93 -25.03 -11.64 -13.92
C ASN A 93 -26.24 -12.26 -13.21
N LEU A 94 -27.16 -11.44 -12.69
CA LEU A 94 -28.35 -11.93 -11.97
C LEU A 94 -29.49 -12.37 -12.89
N ARG A 95 -29.33 -12.25 -14.20
CA ARG A 95 -30.39 -12.57 -15.17
C ARG A 95 -30.51 -14.08 -15.35
N LYS A 96 -31.76 -14.55 -15.43
CA LYS A 96 -32.08 -15.98 -15.58
C LYS A 96 -31.89 -16.52 -17.01
N MET A 97 -32.16 -15.71 -18.04
CA MET A 97 -32.25 -16.22 -19.42
C MET A 97 -31.20 -15.70 -20.38
N LEU A 98 -30.61 -14.53 -20.12
CA LEU A 98 -29.74 -13.87 -21.09
C LEU A 98 -28.36 -13.63 -20.46
N PRO A 99 -27.29 -14.11 -21.11
CA PRO A 99 -25.93 -13.86 -20.65
C PRO A 99 -25.52 -12.42 -20.96
N ALA A 100 -24.34 -12.04 -20.51
CA ALA A 100 -23.71 -10.76 -20.82
C ALA A 100 -22.48 -10.99 -21.69
N TRP A 101 -22.49 -10.43 -22.90
CA TRP A 101 -21.39 -10.54 -23.84
C TRP A 101 -20.60 -9.24 -23.95
N PHE A 102 -19.29 -9.40 -24.13
CA PHE A 102 -18.33 -8.34 -24.42
C PHE A 102 -18.56 -7.10 -23.55
N LEU A 103 -18.33 -7.29 -22.25
CA LEU A 103 -18.42 -6.23 -21.26
C LEU A 103 -17.05 -5.57 -21.13
N GLN A 104 -17.01 -4.27 -21.38
CA GLN A 104 -15.84 -3.44 -21.14
C GLN A 104 -16.03 -2.64 -19.86
N LEU A 105 -14.99 -2.63 -19.03
CA LEU A 105 -14.87 -1.87 -17.80
C LEU A 105 -13.80 -0.81 -18.01
N ASP A 106 -14.17 0.44 -17.81
CA ASP A 106 -13.23 1.55 -17.77
C ASP A 106 -13.33 2.20 -16.39
N GLU A 107 -12.21 2.30 -15.68
CA GLU A 107 -12.13 3.01 -14.40
C GLU A 107 -10.92 3.95 -14.39
N ARG A 108 -11.08 5.09 -13.73
CA ARG A 108 -10.03 6.11 -13.62
C ARG A 108 -9.55 6.21 -12.18
N ILE A 109 -8.27 6.50 -12.04
CA ILE A 109 -7.59 6.71 -10.76
C ILE A 109 -7.12 8.15 -10.73
N HIS A 110 -7.57 8.89 -9.71
CA HIS A 110 -7.21 10.29 -9.51
C HIS A 110 -6.35 10.41 -8.25
N SER A 111 -5.26 11.16 -8.32
CA SER A 111 -4.51 11.57 -7.13
C SER A 111 -5.30 12.65 -6.39
N GLU A 112 -5.40 12.52 -5.06
CA GLU A 112 -6.02 13.55 -4.22
C GLU A 112 -5.23 14.87 -4.28
N SER A 113 -3.90 14.78 -4.26
CA SER A 113 -2.98 15.93 -4.25
C SER A 113 -2.99 16.70 -5.58
N GLN A 114 -2.90 15.99 -6.71
CA GLN A 114 -2.68 16.64 -8.01
C GLN A 114 -3.97 16.88 -8.81
N ARG A 115 -5.13 16.39 -8.34
CA ARG A 115 -6.46 16.49 -9.01
C ARG A 115 -6.48 16.08 -10.50
N ARG A 116 -5.40 15.48 -11.00
CA ARG A 116 -5.20 14.98 -12.36
C ARG A 116 -5.41 13.47 -12.39
N GLU A 117 -5.82 12.97 -13.55
CA GLU A 117 -5.90 11.54 -13.84
C GLU A 117 -4.48 10.96 -13.81
N THR A 118 -4.20 10.08 -12.84
CA THR A 118 -2.88 9.48 -12.65
C THR A 118 -2.75 8.18 -13.42
N ALA A 119 -3.85 7.41 -13.51
CA ALA A 119 -3.89 6.18 -14.27
C ALA A 119 -5.33 5.88 -14.71
N SER A 120 -5.47 5.13 -15.81
CA SER A 120 -6.75 4.59 -16.27
C SER A 120 -6.63 3.09 -16.47
N GLY A 121 -7.57 2.34 -15.89
CA GLY A 121 -7.69 0.91 -16.03
C GLY A 121 -8.74 0.53 -17.04
N ARG A 122 -8.42 -0.42 -17.92
CA ARG A 122 -9.40 -1.08 -18.78
C ARG A 122 -9.35 -2.58 -18.56
N ALA A 123 -10.52 -3.18 -18.35
CA ALA A 123 -10.67 -4.63 -18.34
C ALA A 123 -11.82 -5.02 -19.27
N ALA A 124 -11.75 -6.21 -19.85
CA ALA A 124 -12.81 -6.73 -20.71
C ALA A 124 -13.15 -8.16 -20.31
N LEU A 125 -14.43 -8.50 -20.40
CA LEU A 125 -14.93 -9.86 -20.28
C LEU A 125 -15.67 -10.22 -21.56
N ALA A 126 -15.25 -11.32 -22.19
CA ALA A 126 -15.88 -11.79 -23.41
C ALA A 126 -17.31 -12.30 -23.17
N TYR A 127 -17.51 -13.00 -22.04
CA TYR A 127 -18.76 -13.71 -21.76
C TYR A 127 -18.98 -13.89 -20.26
N ILE A 128 -20.23 -13.74 -19.82
CA ILE A 128 -20.71 -14.11 -18.48
C ILE A 128 -22.05 -14.82 -18.67
N GLY A 129 -22.15 -16.06 -18.20
CA GLY A 129 -23.40 -16.84 -18.30
C GLY A 129 -24.58 -16.20 -17.56
N SER A 130 -25.79 -16.75 -17.77
CA SER A 130 -26.94 -16.43 -16.92
C SER A 130 -26.72 -16.94 -15.50
N GLN A 131 -26.99 -16.12 -14.49
CA GLN A 131 -26.77 -16.47 -13.07
C GLN A 131 -25.32 -16.83 -12.72
N ASP A 132 -24.38 -16.47 -13.60
CA ASP A 132 -22.96 -16.78 -13.48
C ASP A 132 -22.16 -15.59 -12.91
N GLU A 133 -20.93 -15.87 -12.47
CA GLU A 133 -19.98 -14.91 -11.94
C GLU A 133 -18.62 -15.05 -12.63
N GLN A 134 -18.07 -13.92 -13.06
CA GLN A 134 -16.75 -13.86 -13.70
C GLN A 134 -15.89 -12.79 -13.04
N THR A 135 -14.57 -12.98 -13.11
CA THR A 135 -13.60 -12.02 -12.57
C THR A 135 -12.82 -11.36 -13.68
N ALA A 136 -12.80 -10.03 -13.67
CA ALA A 136 -11.93 -9.22 -14.52
C ALA A 136 -10.83 -8.60 -13.67
N ALA A 137 -9.66 -8.38 -14.25
CA ALA A 137 -8.59 -7.63 -13.61
C ALA A 137 -7.95 -6.70 -14.62
N PHE A 138 -7.51 -5.53 -14.17
CA PHE A 138 -6.51 -4.77 -14.91
C PHE A 138 -5.32 -4.51 -14.00
N GLN A 139 -4.15 -4.40 -14.62
CA GLN A 139 -2.91 -4.06 -13.95
C GLN A 139 -2.60 -2.59 -14.18
N CYS A 140 -2.08 -1.92 -13.16
CA CYS A 140 -1.57 -0.57 -13.29
C CYS A 140 -0.39 -0.35 -12.35
N ARG A 141 0.37 0.70 -12.64
CA ARG A 141 1.51 1.16 -11.86
C ARG A 141 1.26 2.63 -11.51
N ILE A 142 1.47 3.00 -10.25
CA ILE A 142 1.38 4.38 -9.79
C ILE A 142 2.77 4.78 -9.30
N ALA A 143 3.33 5.84 -9.89
CA ALA A 143 4.72 6.23 -9.65
C ALA A 143 4.93 6.93 -8.29
N GLN A 144 3.91 7.66 -7.79
CA GLN A 144 4.03 8.49 -6.59
C GLN A 144 3.18 7.96 -5.45
N ARG A 145 3.70 8.06 -4.21
CA ARG A 145 2.96 7.71 -3.00
C ARG A 145 1.82 8.71 -2.73
N GLY A 146 0.85 8.31 -1.91
CA GLY A 146 -0.22 9.20 -1.44
C GLY A 146 -1.62 8.58 -1.50
N ARG A 147 -2.64 9.43 -1.37
CA ARG A 147 -4.05 9.05 -1.47
C ARG A 147 -4.55 9.11 -2.90
N TYR A 148 -5.28 8.08 -3.27
CA TYR A 148 -5.87 7.93 -4.59
C TYR A 148 -7.35 7.59 -4.47
N LEU A 149 -8.12 8.16 -5.39
CA LEU A 149 -9.55 7.92 -5.52
C LEU A 149 -9.79 7.07 -6.77
N LEU A 150 -10.26 5.84 -6.56
CA LEU A 150 -10.67 4.93 -7.62
C LEU A 150 -12.13 5.17 -7.98
N GLY A 151 -12.39 5.49 -9.24
CA GLY A 151 -13.73 5.67 -9.78
C GLY A 151 -13.94 7.05 -10.43
N PRO A 152 -15.11 7.27 -11.05
CA PRO A 152 -16.24 6.34 -11.15
C PRO A 152 -15.99 5.18 -12.14
N LEU A 153 -16.69 4.06 -11.95
CA LEU A 153 -16.58 2.88 -12.80
C LEU A 153 -17.61 2.92 -13.94
N ARG A 154 -17.14 2.77 -15.17
CA ARG A 154 -17.99 2.74 -16.37
C ARG A 154 -18.03 1.35 -16.96
N PHE A 155 -19.24 0.85 -17.17
CA PHE A 155 -19.49 -0.35 -17.96
C PHE A 155 -19.96 0.06 -19.34
N SER A 156 -19.48 -0.63 -20.36
CA SER A 156 -20.02 -0.51 -21.70
C SER A 156 -20.01 -1.82 -22.45
N THR A 157 -20.89 -1.93 -23.43
CA THR A 157 -20.91 -3.01 -24.39
C THR A 157 -21.36 -2.46 -25.74
N GLU A 158 -20.76 -2.99 -26.80
CA GLU A 158 -21.16 -2.72 -28.19
C GLU A 158 -21.70 -3.98 -28.88
N PHE A 159 -21.81 -5.09 -28.15
CA PHE A 159 -22.31 -6.36 -28.67
C PHE A 159 -23.79 -6.28 -29.07
N PRO A 160 -24.24 -7.00 -30.12
CA PRO A 160 -23.47 -7.90 -31.01
C PRO A 160 -22.73 -7.25 -32.18
N PHE A 161 -23.30 -6.26 -32.87
CA PHE A 161 -22.82 -5.80 -34.17
C PHE A 161 -21.95 -4.53 -34.10
N GLY A 162 -21.76 -3.95 -32.92
CA GLY A 162 -21.00 -2.71 -32.77
C GLY A 162 -21.74 -1.44 -33.23
N LEU A 163 -23.04 -1.50 -33.58
CA LEU A 163 -23.77 -0.33 -34.11
C LEU A 163 -24.21 0.64 -33.01
N THR A 164 -24.38 0.18 -31.77
CA THR A 164 -24.69 1.03 -30.62
C THR A 164 -23.81 0.67 -29.44
N ARG A 165 -23.30 1.70 -28.74
CA ARG A 165 -22.63 1.56 -27.44
C ARG A 165 -23.62 1.84 -26.33
N ALA A 166 -23.97 0.83 -25.56
CA ALA A 166 -24.65 1.01 -24.28
C ALA A 166 -23.61 1.25 -23.19
N SER A 167 -23.87 2.18 -22.28
CA SER A 167 -22.99 2.44 -21.14
C SER A 167 -23.77 2.72 -19.86
N ARG A 168 -23.19 2.31 -18.73
CA ARG A 168 -23.73 2.54 -17.38
C ARG A 168 -22.61 3.00 -16.47
N LEU A 169 -22.85 4.08 -15.73
CA LEU A 169 -21.91 4.61 -14.76
C LEU A 169 -22.32 4.17 -13.36
N ILE A 170 -21.36 3.67 -12.60
CA ILE A 170 -21.47 3.43 -11.16
C ILE A 170 -20.61 4.49 -10.47
N ASP A 171 -21.27 5.49 -9.89
CA ASP A 171 -20.62 6.59 -9.15
C ASP A 171 -20.28 6.17 -7.72
N ARG A 172 -19.59 5.02 -7.62
CA ARG A 172 -18.96 4.56 -6.40
C ARG A 172 -17.50 4.91 -6.48
N ARG A 173 -17.01 5.63 -5.47
CA ARG A 173 -15.61 5.99 -5.36
C ARG A 173 -15.04 5.31 -4.13
N GLU A 174 -13.87 4.72 -4.29
CA GLU A 174 -13.16 4.07 -3.19
C GLU A 174 -11.78 4.70 -3.06
N GLU A 175 -11.41 5.01 -1.82
CA GLU A 175 -10.10 5.55 -1.51
C GLU A 175 -9.13 4.43 -1.20
N PHE A 176 -7.91 4.55 -1.70
CA PHE A 176 -6.80 3.68 -1.33
C PHE A 176 -5.50 4.48 -1.23
N VAL A 177 -4.55 3.93 -0.48
CA VAL A 177 -3.26 4.57 -0.23
C VAL A 177 -2.18 3.79 -0.95
N VAL A 178 -1.36 4.52 -1.71
CA VAL A 178 -0.11 4.00 -2.28
C VAL A 178 1.01 4.36 -1.32
N TYR A 179 1.64 3.33 -0.77
CA TYR A 179 2.76 3.45 0.16
C TYR A 179 4.03 3.91 -0.53
N PRO A 180 5.00 4.46 0.25
CA PRO A 180 6.29 4.85 -0.29
C PRO A 180 6.98 3.69 -1.00
N ARG A 181 7.75 4.00 -2.05
CA ARG A 181 8.58 3.02 -2.75
C ARG A 181 9.57 2.39 -1.77
N LEU A 182 9.67 1.07 -1.81
CA LEU A 182 10.67 0.34 -1.03
C LEU A 182 12.00 0.27 -1.79
N GLY A 183 13.09 0.52 -1.06
CA GLY A 183 14.44 0.26 -1.51
C GLY A 183 14.96 -1.06 -0.94
N ARG A 184 16.29 -1.18 -0.87
CA ARG A 184 17.00 -2.32 -0.27
C ARG A 184 17.99 -1.81 0.77
N LEU A 185 17.99 -2.43 1.94
CA LEU A 185 19.04 -2.21 2.94
C LEU A 185 20.25 -3.09 2.62
N ARG A 186 21.47 -2.55 2.73
CA ARG A 186 22.70 -3.31 2.49
C ARG A 186 22.92 -4.37 3.57
N LYS A 187 23.64 -5.43 3.24
CA LYS A 187 24.04 -6.47 4.21
C LYS A 187 24.84 -5.81 5.34
N GLY A 188 24.47 -6.08 6.59
CA GLY A 188 25.08 -5.46 7.77
C GLY A 188 24.35 -4.23 8.32
N TRP A 189 23.24 -3.78 7.73
CA TRP A 189 22.43 -2.67 8.28
C TRP A 189 21.98 -2.91 9.73
N ARG A 190 21.70 -4.17 10.10
CA ARG A 190 21.42 -4.58 11.49
C ARG A 190 22.63 -4.38 12.39
N GLY A 191 23.81 -4.73 11.89
CA GLY A 191 25.08 -4.49 12.55
C GLY A 191 25.28 -3.00 12.79
N TRP A 192 25.08 -2.16 11.77
CA TRP A 192 25.07 -0.70 11.95
C TRP A 192 24.12 -0.31 13.06
N MET A 193 22.83 -0.68 12.99
CA MET A 193 21.81 -0.33 13.97
C MET A 193 22.08 -0.82 15.41
N LEU A 194 22.86 -1.90 15.56
CA LEU A 194 23.16 -2.54 16.84
C LEU A 194 24.60 -2.29 17.33
N SER A 195 25.48 -1.69 16.52
CA SER A 195 26.91 -1.55 16.82
C SER A 195 27.15 -0.46 17.85
N ASP A 196 27.65 -0.84 19.02
CA ASP A 196 28.04 0.08 20.10
C ASP A 196 29.04 1.13 19.58
N GLN A 197 28.70 2.41 19.66
CA GLN A 197 29.73 3.46 19.75
C GLN A 197 30.26 3.60 21.18
N THR A 198 29.51 3.10 22.17
CA THR A 198 29.90 3.04 23.58
C THR A 198 29.91 1.57 24.01
N GLY A 199 31.09 0.94 24.16
CA GLY A 199 31.27 -0.50 24.47
C GLY A 199 30.66 -1.02 25.79
N LEU A 200 29.66 -0.34 26.35
CA LEU A 200 28.96 -0.62 27.59
C LEU A 200 27.77 -1.57 27.42
N VAL A 201 27.20 -1.73 26.21
CA VAL A 201 26.02 -2.60 26.01
C VAL A 201 26.43 -4.02 25.61
N ALA A 202 27.55 -4.20 24.90
CA ALA A 202 28.07 -5.52 24.52
C ALA A 202 28.35 -6.48 25.72
N SER A 203 28.50 -5.95 26.93
CA SER A 203 28.70 -6.72 28.17
C SER A 203 27.38 -7.27 28.75
N ARG A 204 26.25 -6.57 28.60
CA ARG A 204 24.93 -7.04 29.09
C ARG A 204 24.16 -7.93 28.11
N ARG A 205 24.67 -8.12 26.89
CA ARG A 205 23.99 -8.82 25.78
C ARG A 205 24.16 -10.35 25.76
N ARG A 206 24.88 -10.97 26.71
CA ARG A 206 25.34 -12.37 26.55
C ARG A 206 24.94 -13.40 27.60
N ALA A 207 24.36 -13.04 28.74
CA ALA A 207 23.91 -14.05 29.70
C ALA A 207 22.76 -13.51 30.55
N GLY A 208 21.58 -14.08 30.35
CA GLY A 208 20.41 -13.86 31.19
C GLY A 208 20.18 -15.09 32.08
N VAL A 209 19.63 -14.84 33.25
CA VAL A 209 19.30 -15.86 34.24
C VAL A 209 17.84 -16.34 34.07
N ASN A 210 17.12 -15.86 33.05
CA ASN A 210 15.70 -16.15 32.82
C ASN A 210 15.50 -17.42 31.96
N GLU A 211 14.36 -18.09 32.13
CA GLU A 211 13.98 -19.27 31.32
C GLU A 211 13.96 -18.95 29.82
N GLY A 212 14.75 -19.71 29.04
CA GLY A 212 14.91 -19.63 27.59
C GLY A 212 15.52 -20.93 27.04
N ASP A 213 16.03 -20.92 25.82
CA ASP A 213 16.71 -22.10 25.24
C ASP A 213 18.10 -22.31 25.87
N PHE A 214 18.57 -23.55 26.00
CA PHE A 214 19.86 -23.82 26.63
C PHE A 214 21.02 -23.25 25.79
N TYR A 215 21.76 -22.30 26.36
CA TYR A 215 22.91 -21.64 25.71
C TYR A 215 24.23 -22.30 26.10
N GLY A 216 24.40 -22.65 27.37
CA GLY A 216 25.67 -23.18 27.87
C GLY A 216 25.67 -23.46 29.37
N LEU A 217 26.86 -23.79 29.87
CA LEU A 217 27.11 -24.03 31.30
C LEU A 217 28.13 -23.01 31.81
N ARG A 218 27.89 -22.49 33.01
CA ARG A 218 28.79 -21.58 33.73
C ARG A 218 28.98 -22.07 35.16
N ASP A 219 30.05 -21.63 35.81
CA ASP A 219 30.26 -21.89 37.22
C ASP A 219 29.23 -21.16 38.10
N TRP A 220 28.73 -21.85 39.11
CA TRP A 220 27.76 -21.30 40.05
C TRP A 220 28.30 -20.08 40.79
N GLN A 221 27.48 -19.04 40.88
CA GLN A 221 27.77 -17.89 41.74
C GLN A 221 26.66 -17.69 42.78
N ASN A 222 27.06 -17.08 43.90
CA ASN A 222 26.15 -16.68 44.97
C ASN A 222 25.04 -15.77 44.41
N GLY A 223 23.81 -16.27 44.37
CA GLY A 223 22.65 -15.60 43.78
C GLY A 223 21.96 -16.41 42.68
N ASP A 224 22.62 -17.43 42.13
CA ASP A 224 22.00 -18.32 41.14
C ASP A 224 20.96 -19.24 41.77
N SER A 225 19.83 -19.42 41.09
CA SER A 225 18.79 -20.35 41.52
C SER A 225 19.28 -21.80 41.44
N ARG A 226 19.09 -22.54 42.54
CA ARG A 226 19.43 -23.98 42.61
C ARG A 226 18.69 -24.82 41.56
N ARG A 227 17.55 -24.33 41.03
CA ARG A 227 16.77 -25.01 39.99
C ARG A 227 17.51 -25.12 38.65
N TRP A 228 18.48 -24.26 38.41
CA TRP A 228 19.24 -24.25 37.16
C TRP A 228 20.57 -24.99 37.24
N ILE A 229 20.85 -25.67 38.35
CA ILE A 229 22.05 -26.51 38.49
C ILE A 229 21.94 -27.69 37.52
N HIS A 230 22.93 -27.85 36.66
CA HIS A 230 23.04 -29.00 35.78
C HIS A 230 23.73 -30.15 36.54
N TRP A 231 22.93 -30.92 37.29
CA TRP A 231 23.42 -31.97 38.19
C TRP A 231 24.33 -33.00 37.51
N ARG A 232 24.04 -33.36 36.26
CA ARG A 232 24.87 -34.31 35.50
C ARG A 232 26.28 -33.80 35.22
N THR A 233 26.44 -32.50 34.97
CA THR A 233 27.78 -31.90 34.75
C THR A 233 28.47 -31.70 36.08
N THR A 234 27.72 -31.20 37.07
CA THR A 234 28.21 -31.01 38.45
C THR A 234 28.80 -32.29 39.03
N ALA A 235 28.11 -33.43 38.85
CA ALA A 235 28.59 -34.73 39.31
C ALA A 235 29.87 -35.21 38.61
N ARG A 236 30.15 -34.72 37.39
CA ARG A 236 31.33 -35.11 36.60
C ARG A 236 32.55 -34.25 36.92
N ILE A 237 32.37 -32.95 37.17
CA ILE A 237 33.47 -32.00 37.40
C ILE A 237 33.72 -31.71 38.89
N GLY A 238 32.81 -32.12 39.78
CA GLY A 238 32.93 -31.88 41.22
C GLY A 238 32.57 -30.46 41.67
N GLU A 239 32.29 -29.57 40.72
CA GLU A 239 31.96 -28.15 40.94
C GLU A 239 30.54 -27.84 40.42
N LEU A 240 29.83 -26.92 41.09
CA LEU A 240 28.45 -26.56 40.74
C LEU A 240 28.42 -25.83 39.40
N ALA A 241 27.80 -26.45 38.40
CA ALA A 241 27.58 -25.85 37.08
C ALA A 241 26.10 -25.46 36.89
N VAL A 242 25.85 -24.23 36.44
CA VAL A 242 24.52 -23.65 36.22
C VAL A 242 24.25 -23.53 34.73
N ARG A 243 23.03 -23.91 34.30
CA ARG A 243 22.54 -23.71 32.93
C ARG A 243 22.39 -22.21 32.68
N GLN A 244 23.06 -21.71 31.64
CA GLN A 244 22.73 -20.43 31.02
C GLN A 244 21.70 -20.65 29.93
N PHE A 245 20.73 -19.76 29.88
CA PHE A 245 19.72 -19.75 28.83
C PHE A 245 20.00 -18.61 27.86
N GLU A 246 19.73 -18.85 26.58
CA GLU A 246 19.75 -17.84 25.53
C GLU A 246 18.54 -16.94 25.75
N GLN A 247 18.80 -15.69 26.13
CA GLN A 247 17.72 -14.72 26.21
C GLN A 247 17.40 -14.28 24.78
N GLN A 248 16.25 -14.70 24.27
CA GLN A 248 15.69 -14.18 23.02
C GLN A 248 15.37 -12.69 23.23
N GLN A 249 16.36 -11.82 23.00
CA GLN A 249 16.20 -10.39 23.24
C GLN A 249 15.32 -9.80 22.15
N ARG A 250 14.15 -9.29 22.58
CA ARG A 250 13.27 -8.48 21.77
C ARG A 250 14.06 -7.30 21.23
N GLN A 251 14.21 -7.22 19.91
CA GLN A 251 14.82 -6.05 19.29
C GLN A 251 13.96 -4.83 19.63
N GLN A 252 14.58 -3.72 20.01
CA GLN A 252 13.91 -2.49 20.38
C GLN A 252 14.47 -1.37 19.52
N ILE A 253 13.62 -0.51 18.98
CA ILE A 253 14.04 0.63 18.17
C ILE A 253 13.04 1.77 18.25
N ALA A 254 13.55 2.99 18.38
CA ALA A 254 12.79 4.20 18.14
C ALA A 254 13.26 4.85 16.82
N LEU A 255 12.35 5.12 15.90
CA LEU A 255 12.63 5.83 14.64
C LEU A 255 11.87 7.16 14.63
N LEU A 256 12.60 8.26 14.45
CA LEU A 256 12.04 9.57 14.15
C LEU A 256 12.36 9.94 12.70
N VAL A 257 11.34 10.27 11.93
CA VAL A 257 11.46 10.79 10.57
C VAL A 257 11.19 12.28 10.57
N ASP A 258 12.20 13.02 10.13
CA ASP A 258 12.17 14.46 10.11
C ASP A 258 12.03 15.00 8.69
N LEU A 259 10.88 15.62 8.41
CA LEU A 259 10.49 16.09 7.09
C LEU A 259 10.97 17.51 6.77
N TYR A 260 11.85 18.07 7.61
CA TYR A 260 12.46 19.37 7.40
C TYR A 260 13.39 19.35 6.19
N GLN A 261 13.22 20.31 5.28
CA GLN A 261 14.13 20.54 4.16
C GLN A 261 14.50 22.03 4.10
N GLU A 262 15.80 22.30 4.07
CA GLU A 262 16.34 23.65 3.86
C GLU A 262 16.20 24.07 2.40
N VAL A 263 16.61 23.18 1.48
CA VAL A 263 16.39 23.33 0.03
C VAL A 263 15.25 22.40 -0.39
N PRO A 264 14.15 22.93 -0.96
CA PRO A 264 13.03 22.09 -1.36
C PRO A 264 13.44 21.12 -2.48
N SER A 265 13.52 19.83 -2.16
CA SER A 265 13.77 18.77 -3.14
C SER A 265 12.82 17.59 -2.91
N ASP A 266 11.97 17.32 -3.91
CA ASP A 266 11.10 16.13 -3.88
C ASP A 266 11.92 14.85 -3.79
N GLU A 267 13.04 14.78 -4.52
CA GLU A 267 13.88 13.59 -4.56
C GLU A 267 14.47 13.26 -3.19
N SER A 268 14.98 14.25 -2.46
CA SER A 268 15.48 14.06 -1.09
C SER A 268 14.37 13.65 -0.12
N LEU A 269 13.13 14.11 -0.34
CA LEU A 269 11.97 13.68 0.46
C LEU A 269 11.62 12.23 0.16
N GLU A 270 11.49 11.87 -1.12
CA GLU A 270 11.19 10.51 -1.56
C GLU A 270 12.24 9.52 -1.04
N ARG A 271 13.54 9.88 -1.08
CA ARG A 271 14.64 9.11 -0.48
C ARG A 271 14.45 8.90 1.02
N LEU A 272 14.15 9.97 1.76
CA LEU A 272 13.94 9.91 3.21
C LEU A 272 12.77 9.00 3.59
N VAL A 273 11.64 9.20 2.93
CA VAL A 273 10.43 8.43 3.17
C VAL A 273 10.62 6.97 2.72
N GLY A 274 11.27 6.74 1.58
CA GLY A 274 11.62 5.42 1.06
C GLY A 274 12.55 4.65 2.00
N PHE A 275 13.57 5.32 2.55
CA PHE A 275 14.44 4.74 3.58
C PHE A 275 13.66 4.33 4.82
N ALA A 276 12.87 5.26 5.38
CA ALA A 276 12.08 4.99 6.58
C ALA A 276 11.08 3.84 6.37
N ALA A 277 10.40 3.82 5.22
CA ALA A 277 9.48 2.76 4.84
C ALA A 277 10.20 1.41 4.72
N THR A 278 11.38 1.38 4.10
CA THR A 278 12.19 0.17 3.95
C THR A 278 12.66 -0.36 5.29
N LEU A 279 13.16 0.54 6.14
CA LEU A 279 13.63 0.20 7.48
C LEU A 279 12.50 -0.39 8.33
N MET A 280 11.36 0.30 8.39
CA MET A 280 10.19 -0.16 9.13
C MET A 280 9.65 -1.47 8.57
N ASN A 281 9.60 -1.63 7.25
CA ASN A 281 9.14 -2.87 6.64
C ASN A 281 10.04 -4.06 6.99
N GLU A 282 11.35 -3.88 7.09
CA GLU A 282 12.30 -4.93 7.44
C GLU A 282 12.32 -5.23 8.94
N VAL A 283 12.30 -4.21 9.79
CA VAL A 283 12.25 -4.34 11.27
C VAL A 283 10.96 -5.05 11.72
N LEU A 284 9.83 -4.72 11.09
CA LEU A 284 8.52 -5.30 11.41
C LEU A 284 8.29 -6.70 10.85
N ARG A 285 9.25 -7.28 10.10
CA ARG A 285 9.19 -8.71 9.73
C ARG A 285 9.26 -9.62 10.95
N ASN A 286 9.99 -9.18 11.98
CA ASN A 286 10.10 -9.87 13.25
C ASN A 286 8.99 -9.36 14.20
N PRO A 287 7.97 -10.17 14.51
CA PRO A 287 6.81 -9.71 15.29
C PRO A 287 7.14 -9.39 16.74
N GLU A 288 8.25 -9.90 17.27
CA GLU A 288 8.72 -9.67 18.65
C GLU A 288 9.47 -8.34 18.81
N THR A 289 9.79 -7.66 17.70
CA THR A 289 10.50 -6.39 17.72
C THR A 289 9.60 -5.29 18.24
N GLN A 290 10.01 -4.58 19.28
CA GLN A 290 9.30 -3.42 19.79
C GLN A 290 9.75 -2.18 19.03
N VAL A 291 8.78 -1.44 18.50
CA VAL A 291 9.08 -0.26 17.69
C VAL A 291 8.27 0.93 18.18
N ALA A 292 8.93 2.07 18.28
CA ALA A 292 8.30 3.38 18.38
C ALA A 292 8.66 4.17 17.12
N PHE A 293 7.66 4.76 16.49
CA PHE A 293 7.79 5.51 15.25
C PHE A 293 7.19 6.89 15.46
N ALA A 294 7.91 7.91 15.04
CA ALA A 294 7.44 9.28 15.00
C ALA A 294 7.75 9.89 13.65
N ILE A 295 6.86 10.77 13.20
CA ILE A 295 7.10 11.62 12.04
C ILE A 295 6.74 13.04 12.45
N THR A 296 7.54 14.02 12.01
CA THR A 296 7.39 15.41 12.43
C THR A 296 6.01 16.02 12.18
N ASP A 297 5.28 15.58 11.15
CA ASP A 297 3.95 16.06 10.79
C ASP A 297 2.79 15.19 11.32
N GLY A 298 3.10 14.13 12.07
CA GLY A 298 2.15 13.09 12.43
C GLY A 298 2.20 12.66 13.89
N LEU A 299 1.48 11.58 14.18
CA LEU A 299 1.38 11.03 15.53
C LEU A 299 2.60 10.16 15.84
N VAL A 300 2.99 10.16 17.11
CA VAL A 300 3.91 9.14 17.63
C VAL A 300 3.11 7.86 17.86
N ILE A 301 3.60 6.75 17.30
CA ILE A 301 2.94 5.45 17.34
C ILE A 301 3.93 4.44 17.88
N SER A 302 3.49 3.54 18.75
CA SER A 302 4.28 2.37 19.15
C SER A 302 3.48 1.09 19.01
N ASN A 303 4.16 0.00 18.66
CA ASN A 303 3.53 -1.31 18.60
C ASN A 303 3.22 -1.91 19.99
N ARG A 304 3.62 -1.24 21.09
CA ARG A 304 3.10 -1.55 22.43
C ARG A 304 1.60 -1.31 22.53
N ASN A 305 1.12 -0.28 21.83
CA ASN A 305 -0.27 0.17 21.85
C ASN A 305 -1.07 -0.33 20.64
N CYS A 306 -0.43 -0.98 19.67
CA CYS A 306 -1.03 -1.39 18.39
C CYS A 306 -0.45 -2.73 17.91
N ARG A 307 -1.30 -3.66 17.47
CA ARG A 307 -0.85 -4.98 16.96
C ARG A 307 -0.06 -4.83 15.66
N GLY A 308 0.90 -5.73 15.42
CA GLY A 308 1.93 -5.59 14.38
C GLY A 308 1.45 -5.21 12.97
N LEU A 309 0.38 -5.81 12.45
CA LEU A 309 -0.12 -5.50 11.10
C LEU A 309 -0.80 -4.12 11.03
N GLU A 310 -1.60 -3.77 12.04
CA GLU A 310 -2.25 -2.45 12.09
C GLU A 310 -1.21 -1.35 12.31
N PHE A 311 -0.24 -1.60 13.19
CA PHE A 311 0.91 -0.72 13.39
C PHE A 311 1.65 -0.48 12.07
N ARG A 312 1.98 -1.54 11.33
CA ARG A 312 2.61 -1.42 10.01
C ARG A 312 1.78 -0.56 9.07
N ARG A 313 0.48 -0.83 8.93
CA ARG A 313 -0.41 -0.02 8.06
C ARG A 313 -0.44 1.45 8.45
N ARG A 314 -0.51 1.75 9.75
CA ARG A 314 -0.50 3.14 10.24
C ARG A 314 0.82 3.85 9.94
N VAL A 315 1.96 3.19 10.17
CA VAL A 315 3.28 3.75 9.84
C VAL A 315 3.40 4.01 8.34
N MET A 316 3.07 3.01 7.51
CA MET A 316 3.18 3.12 6.05
C MET A 316 2.21 4.15 5.48
N SER A 317 0.99 4.23 6.03
CA SER A 317 0.04 5.26 5.66
C SER A 317 0.48 6.66 6.09
N SER A 318 1.12 6.80 7.26
CA SER A 318 1.68 8.07 7.73
C SER A 318 2.80 8.55 6.79
N LEU A 319 3.73 7.66 6.44
CA LEU A 319 4.79 7.92 5.48
C LEU A 319 4.25 8.22 4.07
N ALA A 320 3.14 7.60 3.67
CA ALA A 320 2.47 7.90 2.40
C ALA A 320 1.91 9.33 2.34
N MET A 321 1.45 9.88 3.47
CA MET A 321 0.93 11.26 3.56
C MET A 321 2.00 12.30 3.89
N ALA A 322 3.21 11.86 4.23
CA ALA A 322 4.31 12.72 4.63
C ALA A 322 4.57 13.79 3.56
N SER A 323 4.46 15.05 3.96
CA SER A 323 4.64 16.21 3.08
C SER A 323 5.69 17.17 3.65
N ARG A 324 6.30 17.97 2.78
CA ARG A 324 7.35 18.91 3.19
C ARG A 324 6.77 19.93 4.18
N ARG A 325 7.53 20.23 5.24
CA ARG A 325 7.15 21.23 6.24
C ARG A 325 8.27 22.26 6.46
N PRO A 326 7.95 23.55 6.50
CA PRO A 326 8.87 24.55 7.01
C PRO A 326 8.87 24.56 8.55
N GLY A 327 10.05 24.58 9.18
CA GLY A 327 10.22 24.94 10.60
C GLY A 327 10.43 23.79 11.61
N PRO A 328 10.78 24.11 12.88
CA PRO A 328 11.23 23.11 13.86
C PRO A 328 10.06 22.52 14.66
N LEU A 329 9.61 21.32 14.29
CA LEU A 329 8.76 20.42 15.11
C LEU A 329 9.55 19.23 15.69
N LEU A 330 10.87 19.24 15.52
CA LEU A 330 11.72 18.09 15.86
C LEU A 330 11.75 17.83 17.36
N HIS A 331 11.92 18.88 18.16
CA HIS A 331 12.07 18.77 19.62
C HIS A 331 10.84 18.20 20.30
N ASP A 332 9.67 18.74 19.96
CA ASP A 332 8.41 18.30 20.55
C ASP A 332 8.15 16.83 20.23
N LYS A 333 8.44 16.42 18.99
CA LYS A 333 8.27 15.04 18.54
C LYS A 333 9.33 14.09 19.08
N LEU A 334 10.56 14.55 19.27
CA LEU A 334 11.58 13.82 20.01
C LEU A 334 11.14 13.55 21.44
N ARG A 335 10.62 14.57 22.14
CA ARG A 335 10.12 14.42 23.52
C ARG A 335 8.95 13.45 23.60
N GLU A 336 7.99 13.56 22.69
CA GLU A 336 6.85 12.64 22.60
C GLU A 336 7.31 11.20 22.31
N LEU A 337 8.26 11.01 21.38
CA LEU A 337 8.83 9.70 21.07
C LEU A 337 9.59 9.09 22.26
N VAL A 338 10.38 9.91 22.97
CA VAL A 338 11.09 9.49 24.18
C VAL A 338 10.10 9.12 25.28
N GLY A 339 9.00 9.84 25.45
CA GLY A 339 7.97 9.48 26.43
C GLY A 339 7.31 8.12 26.18
N VAL A 340 7.30 7.64 24.93
CA VAL A 340 6.70 6.36 24.54
C VAL A 340 7.74 5.22 24.50
N SER A 341 9.04 5.53 24.46
CA SER A 341 10.13 4.56 24.36
C SER A 341 10.93 4.46 25.67
N ASP A 342 11.37 3.26 26.05
CA ASP A 342 12.21 3.13 27.26
C ASP A 342 13.59 3.78 27.05
N THR A 343 14.28 4.18 28.12
CA THR A 343 15.55 4.91 28.06
C THR A 343 16.66 4.18 27.29
N ASN A 344 16.58 2.85 27.16
CA ASN A 344 17.61 2.01 26.53
C ASN A 344 17.35 1.67 25.05
N TRP A 345 16.28 2.18 24.44
CA TRP A 345 16.02 1.89 23.03
C TRP A 345 16.97 2.70 22.14
N PRO A 346 17.67 2.06 21.17
CA PRO A 346 18.43 2.80 20.17
C PRO A 346 17.50 3.73 19.40
N LEU A 347 17.85 5.02 19.36
CA LEU A 347 17.06 6.07 18.73
C LEU A 347 17.71 6.45 17.40
N VAL A 348 17.03 6.16 16.30
CA VAL A 348 17.43 6.55 14.95
C VAL A 348 16.64 7.78 14.54
N VAL A 349 17.35 8.86 14.19
CA VAL A 349 16.75 10.05 13.59
C VAL A 349 17.15 10.07 12.12
N ALA A 350 16.18 9.87 11.24
CA ALA A 350 16.37 10.00 9.80
C ALA A 350 15.93 11.42 9.38
N SER A 351 16.87 12.19 8.83
CA SER A 351 16.63 13.57 8.43
C SER A 351 17.44 13.93 7.18
N THR A 352 17.04 15.02 6.51
CA THR A 352 17.83 15.71 5.50
C THR A 352 18.65 16.88 6.04
N ARG A 353 18.53 17.23 7.34
CA ARG A 353 19.39 18.24 7.98
C ARG A 353 20.68 17.60 8.51
N PRO A 354 21.83 18.31 8.45
CA PRO A 354 23.04 17.86 9.13
C PRO A 354 22.81 17.81 10.64
N MET A 355 23.51 16.90 11.32
CA MET A 355 23.44 16.83 12.78
C MET A 355 24.05 18.11 13.36
N ASN A 356 23.22 18.98 13.92
CA ASN A 356 23.70 20.17 14.61
C ASN A 356 23.44 20.02 16.12
N HIS A 357 24.51 19.94 16.91
CA HIS A 357 24.44 19.82 18.36
C HIS A 357 23.66 20.98 19.00
N GLN A 358 23.69 22.18 18.40
CA GLN A 358 22.91 23.33 18.88
C GLN A 358 21.39 23.10 18.83
N VAL A 359 20.91 22.28 17.88
CA VAL A 359 19.50 21.90 17.80
C VAL A 359 19.16 20.95 18.96
N LEU A 360 20.09 20.17 19.49
CA LEU A 360 19.85 19.33 20.68
C LEU A 360 20.05 20.10 22.00
N ASP A 361 20.87 21.15 21.99
CA ASP A 361 21.34 21.92 23.15
C ASP A 361 20.48 23.12 23.57
N SER A 362 19.30 23.34 22.98
CA SER A 362 18.33 24.28 23.57
C SER A 362 18.05 23.85 25.01
N GLN A 363 18.33 24.73 25.98
CA GLN A 363 18.65 24.42 27.39
C GLN A 363 17.66 23.52 28.17
N ASP A 364 16.45 23.27 27.68
CA ASP A 364 15.45 22.36 28.28
C ASP A 364 15.44 20.93 27.70
N SER A 365 16.13 20.66 26.58
CA SER A 365 16.02 19.39 25.82
C SER A 365 17.24 18.46 25.97
N ALA A 366 18.41 19.02 26.26
CA ALA A 366 19.67 18.28 26.35
C ALA A 366 19.65 17.23 27.48
N ALA A 367 19.01 17.53 28.62
CA ALA A 367 19.02 16.64 29.78
C ALA A 367 18.27 15.30 29.54
N THR A 368 17.30 15.25 28.63
CA THR A 368 16.50 14.03 28.35
C THR A 368 17.06 13.21 27.19
N VAL A 369 17.65 13.87 26.17
CA VAL A 369 18.20 13.18 24.98
C VAL A 369 19.67 12.81 25.16
N ALA A 370 20.49 13.65 25.79
CA ALA A 370 21.91 13.35 26.04
C ALA A 370 22.12 12.20 27.04
N GLY A 371 21.09 11.85 27.83
CA GLY A 371 21.08 10.67 28.69
C GLY A 371 20.88 9.34 27.96
N ARG A 372 20.53 9.35 26.66
CA ARG A 372 20.44 8.12 25.85
C ARG A 372 21.79 7.75 25.26
N LEU A 373 22.27 6.56 25.61
CA LEU A 373 23.59 6.04 25.22
C LEU A 373 23.74 5.71 23.71
N ASP A 374 22.65 5.65 22.93
CA ASP A 374 22.70 5.23 21.51
C ASP A 374 21.76 6.05 20.60
N LEU A 375 22.03 7.36 20.48
CA LEU A 375 21.42 8.23 19.47
C LEU A 375 22.19 8.09 18.13
N ARG A 376 21.46 7.77 17.06
CA ARG A 376 22.02 7.63 15.71
C ARG A 376 21.35 8.62 14.77
N TRP A 377 22.14 9.56 14.28
CA TRP A 377 21.69 10.51 13.28
C TRP A 377 22.03 10.02 11.88
N LEU A 378 21.03 9.88 11.02
CA LEU A 378 21.23 9.55 9.62
C LEU A 378 20.84 10.76 8.77
N ASN A 379 21.85 11.40 8.18
CA ASN A 379 21.65 12.44 7.19
C ASN A 379 21.53 11.81 5.79
N LEU A 380 20.34 11.82 5.21
CA LEU A 380 20.07 11.28 3.87
C LEU A 380 20.35 12.27 2.74
N ALA A 381 20.78 13.49 3.06
CA ALA A 381 21.35 14.41 2.08
C ALA A 381 22.82 14.09 1.75
N ASP A 382 23.50 13.30 2.58
CA ASP A 382 24.93 12.99 2.46
C ASP A 382 25.17 11.62 1.79
N GLU A 383 26.29 11.45 1.07
CA GLU A 383 26.64 10.22 0.36
C GLU A 383 26.87 9.03 1.31
N SER A 384 27.19 9.30 2.57
CA SER A 384 27.32 8.29 3.63
C SER A 384 26.05 7.43 3.81
N SER A 385 24.88 7.97 3.49
CA SER A 385 23.60 7.23 3.51
C SER A 385 23.50 6.12 2.46
N GLN A 386 24.16 6.26 1.31
CA GLN A 386 24.17 5.27 0.24
C GLN A 386 24.89 3.98 0.64
N GLN A 387 25.71 4.02 1.70
CA GLN A 387 26.37 2.83 2.26
C GLN A 387 25.38 1.90 2.97
N ILE A 388 24.18 2.37 3.33
CA ILE A 388 23.18 1.59 4.09
C ILE A 388 21.95 1.31 3.24
N PHE A 389 21.56 2.26 2.38
CA PHE A 389 20.35 2.19 1.59
C PHE A 389 20.67 2.25 0.10
N MET A 390 20.10 1.33 -0.66
CA MET A 390 20.09 1.38 -2.12
C MET A 390 18.66 1.54 -2.60
N GLU A 391 18.41 2.59 -3.36
CA GLU A 391 17.15 2.72 -4.07
C GLU A 391 17.01 1.59 -5.09
N THR A 392 15.79 1.07 -5.23
CA THR A 392 15.50 0.19 -6.35
C THR A 392 15.58 1.03 -7.63
N ALA A 393 16.35 0.58 -8.62
CA ALA A 393 16.52 1.31 -9.87
C ALA A 393 15.17 1.50 -10.59
N HIS A 394 15.01 2.60 -11.32
CA HIS A 394 13.91 2.78 -12.27
C HIS A 394 14.08 1.76 -13.40
N GLU A 395 13.34 0.64 -13.37
CA GLU A 395 13.07 -0.11 -14.59
C GLU A 395 11.85 0.54 -15.24
N ASP A 396 12.15 1.51 -16.11
CA ASP A 396 11.17 2.18 -16.98
C ASP A 396 10.48 1.20 -17.93
#